data_AF-A0A7C6N156-F1
#
_entry.id   AF-A0A7C6N156-F1
#
_cell.length_a   1.000
_cell.length_b   1.000
_cell.length_c   1.000
_cell.angle_alpha   90.00
_cell.angle_beta   90.00
_cell.angle_gamma   90.00
#
_symmetry.space_group_name_H-M   'P 1'
#
loop_
_entity.id
_entity.type
_entity.pdbx_description
1 polymer ?
#
loop_
_entity_poly.entity_id
_entity_poly.type
_entity_poly.pdbx_seq_one_letter_code
_entity_poly.pdbx_strand_id
1 'polypeptide(L)'
;MLKRINSIFFGLIFLTALILEIYVIYKYDGDLLTVIGIGVVVLITGYIFMDTVRSQVQEAIINNRQDIEKSQKEELELIKKELKQLLDIQKASYTATKKNGYSLNSIEKLQKKTMEGQKNALNMELNYNKENTKQLIEVLKDENSKLKKQQEELKKILARLEEKNPSDTAEFANNNQQLTEEGNEQVIEPLYDDSNKSLTTDEISSLFETYGK
;
A
#
# COMPACT_ATOMS: atom_id res chain seq x y z
N MET A 1 -20.30 4.43 58.33
CA MET A 1 -21.47 3.82 59.01
C MET A 1 -21.88 4.58 60.27
N LEU A 2 -20.96 4.88 61.20
CA LEU A 2 -21.28 5.55 62.47
C LEU A 2 -22.10 6.85 62.31
N LYS A 3 -21.75 7.71 61.35
CA LYS A 3 -22.49 8.97 61.07
C LYS A 3 -23.94 8.75 60.61
N ARG A 4 -24.19 7.72 59.80
CA ARG A 4 -25.55 7.35 59.34
C ARG A 4 -26.39 6.81 60.50
N ILE A 5 -25.78 5.97 61.35
CA ILE A 5 -26.43 5.43 62.55
C ILE A 5 -26.77 6.57 63.53
N ASN A 6 -25.85 7.51 63.75
CA ASN A 6 -26.09 8.68 64.59
C ASN A 6 -27.22 9.56 64.02
N SER A 7 -27.29 9.74 62.69
CA SER A 7 -28.37 10.48 62.06
C SER A 7 -29.75 9.86 62.27
N ILE A 8 -29.84 8.53 62.16
CA ILE A 8 -31.09 7.79 62.40
C ILE A 8 -31.47 7.90 63.88
N PHE A 9 -30.49 7.79 64.78
CA PHE A 9 -30.69 7.91 66.21
C PHE A 9 -31.19 9.31 66.62
N PHE A 10 -30.56 10.38 66.14
CA PHE A 10 -31.02 11.76 66.37
C PHE A 10 -32.39 12.03 65.74
N GLY A 11 -32.68 11.44 64.58
CA GLY A 11 -34.00 11.52 63.95
C GLY A 11 -35.09 10.85 64.79
N LEU A 12 -34.81 9.68 65.37
CA LEU A 12 -35.72 9.00 66.28
C LEU A 12 -35.96 9.81 67.55
N ILE A 13 -34.90 10.37 68.16
CA ILE A 13 -35.02 11.23 69.35
C ILE A 13 -35.86 12.46 69.06
N PHE A 14 -35.60 13.15 67.94
CA PHE A 14 -36.37 14.31 67.53
C PHE A 14 -37.85 13.97 67.31
N LEU A 15 -38.15 12.84 66.65
CA LEU A 15 -39.51 12.38 66.44
C LEU A 15 -40.21 12.07 67.77
N THR A 16 -39.53 11.41 68.71
CA THR A 16 -40.10 11.13 70.03
C THR A 16 -40.35 12.41 70.83
N ALA A 17 -39.47 13.41 70.74
CA ALA A 17 -39.66 14.70 71.39
C ALA A 17 -40.86 15.47 70.80
N LEU A 18 -41.04 15.42 69.47
CA LEU A 18 -42.15 16.06 68.77
C LEU A 18 -43.50 15.40 69.14
N ILE A 19 -43.55 14.07 69.20
CA ILE A 19 -44.73 13.33 69.65
C ILE A 19 -45.06 13.67 71.12
N LEU A 20 -44.03 13.78 71.97
CA LEU A 20 -44.20 14.15 73.38
C LEU A 20 -44.75 15.58 73.54
N GLU A 21 -44.27 16.54 72.75
CA GLU A 21 -44.78 17.91 72.74
C GLU A 21 -46.26 17.96 72.36
N ILE A 22 -46.64 17.28 71.27
CA ILE A 22 -48.04 17.17 70.82
C ILE A 22 -48.91 16.52 71.92
N TYR A 23 -48.43 15.44 72.54
CA TYR A 23 -49.15 14.74 73.60
C TYR A 23 -49.39 15.64 74.82
N VAL A 24 -48.38 16.43 75.21
CA VAL A 24 -48.49 17.33 76.36
C VAL A 24 -49.47 18.46 76.10
N ILE A 25 -49.44 19.05 74.90
CA ILE A 25 -50.42 20.07 74.49
C ILE A 25 -51.84 19.50 74.55
N TYR A 26 -52.04 18.27 74.09
CA TYR A 26 -53.37 17.64 74.06
C TYR A 26 -53.92 17.25 75.44
N LYS A 27 -53.07 16.74 76.35
CA LYS A 27 -53.53 16.16 77.63
C LYS A 27 -53.51 17.12 78.81
N TYR A 28 -52.61 18.10 78.83
CA TYR A 28 -52.42 19.01 79.97
C TYR A 28 -53.00 20.41 79.72
N ASP A 29 -53.95 20.54 78.78
CA ASP A 29 -54.58 21.82 78.37
C ASP A 29 -53.57 22.94 78.08
N GLY A 30 -52.35 22.56 77.68
CA GLY A 30 -51.29 23.49 77.34
C GLY A 30 -50.68 24.25 78.53
N ASP A 31 -50.50 23.62 79.70
CA ASP A 31 -49.72 24.23 80.80
C ASP A 31 -48.40 24.82 80.28
N LEU A 32 -48.31 26.15 80.35
CA LEU A 32 -47.33 26.97 79.64
C LEU A 32 -45.89 26.57 79.98
N LEU A 33 -45.60 26.26 81.24
CA LEU A 33 -44.25 25.89 81.67
C LEU A 33 -43.81 24.56 81.08
N THR A 34 -44.72 23.57 81.04
CA THR A 34 -44.43 22.23 80.54
C THR A 34 -44.28 22.23 79.02
N VAL A 35 -45.14 22.98 78.31
CA VAL A 35 -45.04 23.16 76.86
C VAL A 35 -43.76 23.89 76.48
N ILE A 36 -43.41 24.98 77.16
CA ILE A 36 -42.16 25.72 76.90
C ILE A 36 -40.94 24.84 77.17
N GLY A 37 -40.92 24.09 78.28
CA GLY A 37 -39.80 23.21 78.63
C GLY A 37 -39.56 22.12 77.58
N ILE A 38 -40.62 21.47 77.10
CA ILE A 38 -40.53 20.43 76.07
C ILE A 38 -40.21 21.04 74.70
N GLY A 39 -40.78 22.20 74.36
CA GLY A 39 -40.47 22.91 73.13
C GLY A 39 -39.00 23.27 73.00
N VAL A 40 -38.33 23.66 74.10
CA VAL A 40 -36.87 23.88 74.10
C VAL A 40 -36.12 22.58 73.78
N VAL A 41 -36.55 21.44 74.32
CA VAL A 41 -35.95 20.13 74.02
C VAL A 41 -36.16 19.75 72.55
N VAL A 42 -37.34 20.02 71.98
CA VAL A 42 -37.62 19.81 70.55
C VAL A 42 -36.73 20.70 69.66
N LEU A 43 -36.52 21.96 70.03
CA LEU A 43 -35.63 22.86 69.31
C LEU A 43 -34.16 22.39 69.34
N ILE A 44 -33.66 21.98 70.51
CA ILE A 44 -32.28 21.50 70.66
C ILE A 44 -32.08 20.20 69.85
N THR A 45 -33.00 19.24 70.00
CA THR A 45 -32.92 17.96 69.28
C THR A 45 -33.10 18.13 67.78
N GLY A 46 -33.97 19.03 67.35
CA GLY A 46 -34.16 19.40 65.94
C GLY A 46 -32.94 20.07 65.32
N TYR A 47 -32.27 20.95 66.07
CA TYR A 47 -31.02 21.57 65.62
C TYR A 47 -29.92 20.53 65.39
N ILE A 48 -29.69 19.62 66.35
CA ILE A 48 -28.67 18.56 66.25
C ILE A 48 -28.99 17.61 65.09
N PHE A 49 -30.25 17.26 64.90
CA PHE A 49 -30.68 16.44 63.77
C PHE A 49 -30.40 17.13 62.43
N MET A 50 -30.80 18.39 62.28
CA MET A 50 -30.56 19.16 61.06
C MET A 50 -29.07 19.34 60.75
N ASP A 51 -28.24 19.60 61.76
CA ASP A 51 -26.79 19.69 61.59
C ASP A 51 -26.18 18.36 61.09
N THR A 52 -26.64 17.25 61.65
CA THR A 52 -26.21 15.91 61.23
C THR A 52 -26.64 15.57 59.80
N VAL A 53 -27.85 15.97 59.40
CA VAL A 53 -28.35 15.81 58.02
C VAL A 53 -27.51 16.66 57.06
N ARG A 54 -27.25 17.92 57.42
CA ARG A 54 -26.45 18.85 56.61
C ARG A 54 -25.05 18.31 56.35
N SER A 55 -24.37 17.81 57.38
CA SER A 55 -23.03 17.25 57.27
C SER A 55 -22.99 16.06 56.30
N GLN A 56 -23.96 15.14 56.37
CA GLN A 56 -24.01 13.99 55.46
C GLN A 56 -24.30 14.39 54.01
N VAL A 57 -25.19 15.35 53.79
CA VAL A 57 -25.48 15.85 52.45
C VAL A 57 -24.22 16.52 51.86
N GLN A 58 -23.50 17.30 52.64
CA GLN A 58 -22.24 17.92 52.19
C GLN A 58 -21.16 16.89 51.85
N GLU A 59 -20.97 15.87 52.69
CA GLU A 59 -20.03 14.78 52.39
C GLU A 59 -20.39 14.03 51.10
N ALA A 60 -21.68 13.74 50.89
CA ALA A 60 -22.15 13.10 49.67
C ALA A 60 -21.91 13.98 48.43
N ILE A 61 -22.16 15.29 48.52
CA ILE A 61 -21.90 16.24 47.44
C ILE A 61 -20.40 16.30 47.12
N ILE A 62 -19.55 16.38 48.14
CA ILE A 62 -18.09 16.45 47.97
C ILE A 62 -17.56 15.17 47.31
N ASN A 63 -17.98 14.00 47.80
CA ASN A 63 -17.54 12.72 47.24
C ASN A 63 -17.99 12.57 45.78
N ASN A 64 -19.27 12.83 45.48
CA ASN A 64 -19.78 12.77 44.10
C ASN A 64 -19.02 13.74 43.19
N ARG A 65 -18.71 14.94 43.66
CA ARG A 65 -17.92 15.90 42.89
C ARG A 65 -16.50 15.39 42.62
N GLN A 66 -15.84 14.80 43.62
CA GLN A 66 -14.52 14.22 43.46
C GLN A 66 -14.52 13.05 42.47
N ASP A 67 -15.54 12.19 42.52
CA ASP A 67 -15.68 11.07 41.59
C ASP A 67 -15.90 11.56 40.14
N ILE A 68 -16.72 12.60 39.96
CA ILE A 68 -16.92 13.25 38.65
C ILE A 68 -15.61 13.86 38.14
N GLU A 69 -14.89 14.61 38.98
CA GLU A 69 -13.62 15.24 38.60
C GLU A 69 -12.56 14.18 38.24
N LYS A 70 -12.55 13.04 38.93
CA LYS A 70 -11.66 11.91 38.62
C LYS A 70 -12.03 11.28 37.28
N SER A 71 -13.30 10.99 37.05
CA SER A 71 -13.80 10.45 35.78
C SER A 71 -13.44 11.36 34.60
N GLN A 72 -13.65 12.68 34.74
CA GLN A 72 -13.30 13.65 33.71
C GLN A 72 -11.80 13.70 33.40
N LYS A 73 -10.95 13.57 34.43
CA LYS A 73 -9.49 13.51 34.24
C LYS A 73 -9.07 12.26 33.48
N GLU A 74 -9.63 11.10 33.84
CA GLU A 74 -9.34 9.84 33.16
C GLU A 74 -9.75 9.88 31.69
N GLU A 75 -10.95 10.40 31.38
CA GLU A 75 -11.40 10.61 30.00
C GLU A 75 -10.49 11.57 29.22
N LEU A 76 -10.11 12.69 29.84
CA LEU A 76 -9.21 13.66 29.21
C LEU A 76 -7.84 13.06 28.90
N GLU A 77 -7.29 12.23 29.79
CA GLU A 77 -6.02 11.54 29.57
C GLU A 77 -6.12 10.54 28.41
N LEU A 78 -7.22 9.80 28.31
CA LEU A 78 -7.47 8.90 27.18
C LEU A 78 -7.55 9.66 25.86
N ILE A 79 -8.36 10.71 25.78
CA ILE A 79 -8.50 11.54 24.58
C ILE A 79 -7.14 12.14 24.18
N LYS A 80 -6.36 12.61 25.14
CA LYS A 80 -5.02 13.16 24.89
C LYS A 80 -4.07 12.11 24.32
N LYS A 81 -4.15 10.87 24.81
CA LYS A 81 -3.35 9.75 24.31
C LYS A 81 -3.73 9.40 22.88
N GLU A 82 -5.03 9.30 22.58
CA GLU A 82 -5.54 9.03 21.23
C GLU A 82 -5.15 10.13 20.24
N LEU A 83 -5.30 11.40 20.62
CA LEU A 83 -4.87 12.53 19.80
C LEU A 83 -3.37 12.49 19.49
N LYS A 84 -2.54 12.10 20.46
CA LYS A 84 -1.10 11.95 20.24
C LYS A 84 -0.81 10.84 19.23
N GLN A 85 -1.47 9.69 19.36
CA GLN A 85 -1.32 8.60 18.40
C GLN A 85 -1.76 9.02 16.99
N LEU A 86 -2.89 9.71 16.89
CA LEU A 86 -3.40 10.23 15.61
C LEU A 86 -2.41 11.21 14.96
N LEU A 87 -1.79 12.09 15.76
CA LEU A 87 -0.77 13.02 15.29
C LEU A 87 0.48 12.28 14.78
N ASP A 88 0.92 11.24 15.47
CA ASP A 88 2.08 10.45 15.06
C ASP A 88 1.79 9.69 13.75
N ILE A 89 0.58 9.14 13.60
CA ILE A 89 0.12 8.52 12.34
C ILE A 89 0.08 9.55 11.21
N GLN A 90 -0.44 10.75 11.46
CA GLN A 90 -0.49 11.82 10.46
C GLN A 90 0.91 12.21 9.99
N LYS A 91 1.86 12.37 10.91
CA LYS A 91 3.27 12.67 10.58
C LYS A 91 3.91 11.54 9.77
N ALA A 92 3.70 10.28 10.18
CA ALA A 92 4.23 9.12 9.47
C ALA A 92 3.66 9.03 8.05
N SER A 93 2.34 9.21 7.89
CA SER A 93 1.66 9.22 6.61
C SER A 93 2.15 10.34 5.69
N TYR A 94 2.32 11.55 6.23
CA TYR A 94 2.88 12.68 5.47
C TYR A 94 4.31 12.40 5.00
N THR A 95 5.18 11.88 5.88
CA THR A 95 6.55 11.54 5.51
C THR A 95 6.60 10.43 4.45
N ALA A 96 5.78 9.39 4.60
CA ALA A 96 5.67 8.31 3.62
C ALA A 96 5.20 8.85 2.26
N THR A 97 4.16 9.68 2.25
CA THR A 97 3.62 10.30 1.03
C THR A 97 4.65 11.21 0.36
N LYS A 98 5.35 12.04 1.13
CA LYS A 98 6.41 12.92 0.63
C LYS A 98 7.56 12.12 0.01
N LYS A 99 8.00 11.05 0.68
CA LYS A 99 9.05 10.15 0.17
C LYS A 99 8.61 9.44 -1.11
N ASN A 100 7.36 8.99 -1.19
CA ASN A 100 6.79 8.41 -2.41
C ASN A 100 6.71 9.43 -3.54
N GLY A 101 6.38 10.70 -3.26
CA GLY A 101 6.39 11.76 -4.26
C GLY A 101 7.76 11.97 -4.90
N TYR A 102 8.84 11.98 -4.10
CA TYR A 102 10.21 12.04 -4.65
C TYR A 102 10.56 10.79 -5.47
N SER A 103 10.12 9.62 -5.02
CA SER A 103 10.38 8.35 -5.71
C SER A 103 9.68 8.32 -7.08
N LEU A 104 8.41 8.73 -7.14
CA LEU A 104 7.65 8.85 -8.40
C LEU A 104 8.31 9.83 -9.38
N ASN A 105 8.75 10.99 -8.90
CA ASN A 105 9.46 11.97 -9.75
C ASN A 105 10.79 11.40 -10.29
N SER A 106 11.52 10.64 -9.47
CA SER A 106 12.75 9.98 -9.91
C SER A 106 12.48 8.90 -10.98
N ILE A 107 11.40 8.12 -10.82
CA ILE A 107 10.95 7.13 -11.80
C ILE A 107 10.57 7.82 -13.11
N GLU A 108 9.83 8.94 -13.06
CA GLU A 108 9.45 9.71 -14.24
C GLU A 108 10.69 10.22 -15.01
N LYS A 109 11.69 10.75 -14.30
CA LYS A 109 12.96 11.19 -14.91
C LYS A 109 13.73 10.04 -15.55
N LEU A 110 13.81 8.89 -14.87
CA LEU A 110 14.45 7.69 -15.39
C LEU A 110 13.73 7.19 -16.65
N GLN A 111 12.40 7.12 -16.64
CA GLN A 111 11.61 6.72 -17.81
C GLN A 111 11.84 7.66 -19.00
N LYS A 112 11.83 8.98 -18.78
CA LYS A 112 12.14 9.96 -19.84
C LYS A 112 13.53 9.75 -20.44
N LYS A 113 14.55 9.55 -19.59
CA LYS A 113 15.93 9.32 -20.03
C LYS A 113 16.07 8.00 -20.80
N THR A 114 15.42 6.93 -20.35
CA THR A 114 15.40 5.64 -21.04
C THR A 114 14.74 5.76 -22.40
N MET A 115 13.59 6.44 -22.48
CA MET A 115 12.85 6.64 -23.73
C MET A 115 13.66 7.46 -24.75
N GLU A 116 14.37 8.51 -24.28
CA GLU A 116 15.27 9.29 -25.13
C GLU A 116 16.47 8.47 -25.61
N GLY A 117 17.07 7.66 -24.73
CA GLY A 117 18.14 6.72 -25.08
C GLY A 117 17.71 5.70 -26.12
N GLN A 118 16.53 5.09 -25.95
CA GLN A 118 15.94 4.16 -26.92
C GLN A 118 15.69 4.82 -28.27
N LYS A 119 15.12 6.03 -28.29
CA LYS A 119 14.91 6.80 -29.53
C LYS A 119 16.23 7.06 -30.26
N ASN A 120 17.28 7.44 -29.53
CA ASN A 120 18.59 7.72 -30.12
C ASN A 120 19.26 6.45 -30.66
N ALA A 121 19.20 5.34 -29.92
CA ALA A 121 19.72 4.06 -30.37
C ALA A 121 19.01 3.58 -31.65
N LEU A 122 17.69 3.63 -31.67
CA LEU A 122 16.89 3.26 -32.85
C LEU A 122 17.24 4.15 -34.06
N ASN A 123 17.42 5.45 -33.86
CA ASN A 123 17.79 6.37 -34.94
C ASN A 123 19.21 6.09 -35.47
N MET A 124 20.15 5.75 -34.58
CA MET A 124 21.50 5.38 -34.96
C MET A 124 21.51 4.06 -35.76
N GLU A 125 20.76 3.05 -35.31
CA GLU A 125 20.59 1.78 -36.01
C GLU A 125 19.93 1.96 -37.37
N LEU A 126 18.87 2.78 -37.44
CA LEU A 126 18.19 3.08 -38.70
C LEU A 126 19.10 3.82 -39.69
N ASN A 127 19.89 4.79 -39.22
CA ASN A 127 20.86 5.49 -40.07
C ASN A 127 21.98 4.56 -40.53
N TYR A 128 22.50 3.70 -39.63
CA TYR A 128 23.50 2.71 -39.98
C TYR A 128 22.97 1.73 -41.04
N ASN A 129 21.77 1.19 -40.84
CA ASN A 129 21.13 0.28 -41.78
C ASN A 129 20.88 0.96 -43.14
N LYS A 130 20.42 2.21 -43.13
CA LYS A 130 20.22 3.00 -44.36
C LYS A 130 21.53 3.16 -45.15
N GLU A 131 22.63 3.50 -44.48
CA GLU A 131 23.92 3.67 -45.14
C GLU A 131 24.48 2.32 -45.62
N ASN A 132 24.37 1.26 -44.81
CA ASN A 132 24.79 -0.08 -45.20
C ASN A 132 24.00 -0.59 -46.43
N THR A 133 22.68 -0.39 -46.44
CA THR A 133 21.82 -0.75 -47.58
C THR A 133 22.25 0.01 -48.84
N LYS A 134 22.59 1.29 -48.72
CA LYS A 134 23.08 2.10 -49.83
C LYS A 134 24.41 1.58 -50.37
N GLN A 135 25.36 1.22 -49.49
CA GLN A 135 26.63 0.61 -49.89
C GLN A 135 26.42 -0.73 -50.60
N LEU A 136 25.51 -1.58 -50.09
CA LEU A 136 25.18 -2.85 -50.71
C LEU A 136 24.62 -2.68 -52.13
N ILE A 137 23.72 -1.70 -52.31
CA ILE A 137 23.14 -1.35 -53.62
C ILE A 137 24.25 -0.88 -54.59
N GLU A 138 25.20 -0.09 -54.11
CA GLU A 138 26.33 0.38 -54.92
C GLU A 138 27.23 -0.77 -55.39
N VAL A 139 27.60 -1.68 -54.48
CA VAL A 139 28.37 -2.89 -54.80
C VAL A 139 27.63 -3.76 -55.83
N LEU A 140 26.32 -4.00 -55.64
CA LEU A 140 25.51 -4.79 -56.57
C LEU A 140 25.41 -4.13 -57.95
N LYS A 141 25.31 -2.80 -58.00
CA LYS A 141 25.27 -2.06 -59.27
C LYS A 141 26.59 -2.17 -60.03
N ASP A 142 27.71 -2.06 -59.31
CA ASP A 142 29.05 -2.22 -59.89
C ASP A 142 29.28 -3.64 -60.40
N GLU A 143 28.89 -4.66 -59.63
CA GLU A 143 28.98 -6.05 -60.03
C GLU A 143 28.12 -6.37 -61.26
N ASN A 144 26.90 -5.84 -61.31
CA ASN A 144 26.03 -5.96 -62.48
C ASN A 144 26.66 -5.29 -63.72
N SER A 145 27.33 -4.15 -63.54
CA SER A 145 28.06 -3.50 -64.65
C SER A 145 29.23 -4.35 -65.16
N LYS A 146 29.94 -5.06 -64.27
CA LYS A 146 31.03 -5.99 -64.63
C LYS A 146 30.49 -7.21 -65.36
N LEU A 147 29.42 -7.82 -64.84
CA LEU A 147 28.73 -8.94 -65.47
C LEU A 147 28.24 -8.58 -66.88
N LYS A 148 27.70 -7.37 -67.06
CA LYS A 148 27.28 -6.88 -68.38
C LYS A 148 28.46 -6.78 -69.35
N LYS A 149 29.63 -6.30 -68.90
CA LYS A 149 30.85 -6.27 -69.73
C LYS A 149 31.31 -7.68 -70.08
N GLN A 150 31.34 -8.60 -69.12
CA GLN A 150 31.69 -10.00 -69.35
C GLN A 150 30.73 -10.68 -70.33
N GLN A 151 29.42 -10.41 -70.24
CA GLN A 151 28.42 -10.89 -71.20
C GLN A 151 28.69 -10.37 -72.62
N GLU A 152 29.03 -9.08 -72.77
CA GLU A 152 29.37 -8.51 -74.08
C GLU A 152 30.69 -9.07 -74.63
N GLU A 153 31.68 -9.36 -73.78
CA GLU A 153 32.91 -10.05 -74.18
C GLU A 153 32.64 -11.49 -74.62
N LEU A 154 31.81 -12.23 -73.88
CA LEU A 154 31.35 -13.57 -74.24
C LEU A 154 30.61 -13.58 -75.58
N LYS A 155 29.69 -12.62 -75.82
CA LYS A 155 29.02 -12.48 -77.12
C LYS A 155 30.01 -12.23 -78.26
N LYS A 156 31.02 -11.39 -78.05
CA LYS A 156 32.08 -11.14 -79.05
C LYS A 156 32.90 -12.40 -79.33
N ILE A 157 33.20 -13.20 -78.30
CA ILE A 157 33.89 -14.49 -78.46
C ILE A 157 33.00 -15.47 -79.22
N LEU A 158 31.72 -15.55 -78.89
CA LEU A 158 30.76 -16.42 -79.57
C LEU A 158 30.64 -16.08 -81.06
N ALA A 159 30.50 -14.78 -81.38
CA ALA A 159 30.47 -14.29 -82.76
C ALA A 159 31.78 -14.60 -83.53
N ARG A 160 32.94 -14.52 -82.86
CA ARG A 160 34.23 -14.92 -83.44
C ARG A 160 34.37 -16.43 -83.63
N LEU A 161 33.73 -17.24 -82.79
CA LEU A 161 33.65 -18.69 -82.96
C LEU A 161 32.71 -19.06 -84.11
N GLU A 162 31.59 -18.35 -84.27
CA GLU A 162 30.69 -18.49 -85.43
C GLU A 162 31.35 -18.04 -86.74
N GLU A 163 32.19 -17.00 -86.72
CA GLU A 163 33.00 -16.59 -87.89
C GLU A 163 34.13 -17.58 -88.22
N LYS A 164 34.54 -18.44 -87.28
CA LYS A 164 35.71 -19.30 -87.39
C LYS A 164 35.35 -20.79 -87.24
N ASN A 165 34.38 -21.25 -88.06
CA ASN A 165 34.42 -22.54 -88.76
C ASN A 165 33.14 -22.76 -89.60
N PRO A 166 33.26 -22.97 -90.92
CA PRO A 166 32.45 -23.95 -91.62
C PRO A 166 33.06 -25.35 -91.44
N SER A 167 32.19 -26.32 -91.11
CA SER A 167 32.38 -27.78 -91.20
C SER A 167 33.15 -28.51 -90.10
N ASP A 168 32.47 -29.57 -89.63
CA ASP A 168 32.92 -30.82 -89.01
C ASP A 168 33.59 -30.70 -87.63
N THR A 169 33.11 -31.35 -86.57
CA THR A 169 33.10 -32.82 -86.46
C THR A 169 32.21 -33.25 -85.30
N ALA A 170 31.71 -34.48 -85.44
CA ALA A 170 30.85 -35.24 -84.57
C ALA A 170 31.29 -35.41 -83.10
N GLU A 171 30.30 -35.76 -82.29
CA GLU A 171 30.39 -36.59 -81.07
C GLU A 171 31.22 -36.05 -79.91
N PHE A 172 30.54 -35.58 -78.85
CA PHE A 172 30.63 -36.20 -77.51
C PHE A 172 29.38 -35.83 -76.71
N ALA A 173 28.38 -36.69 -76.79
CA ALA A 173 27.43 -36.89 -75.72
C ALA A 173 28.12 -37.71 -74.62
N ASN A 174 28.23 -37.16 -73.41
CA ASN A 174 28.22 -37.89 -72.14
C ASN A 174 28.23 -36.83 -71.03
N ASN A 175 27.06 -36.51 -70.48
CA ASN A 175 26.42 -37.19 -69.35
C ASN A 175 26.93 -36.69 -68.00
N ASN A 176 25.99 -36.03 -67.32
CA ASN A 176 25.73 -36.06 -65.89
C ASN A 176 26.73 -35.42 -64.92
N GLN A 177 26.33 -34.23 -64.47
CA GLN A 177 26.03 -33.94 -63.07
C GLN A 177 26.63 -34.92 -62.05
N GLN A 178 27.58 -34.41 -61.27
CA GLN A 178 27.73 -34.83 -59.89
C GLN A 178 28.01 -33.57 -59.06
N LEU A 179 26.94 -32.94 -58.58
CA LEU A 179 27.00 -32.14 -57.35
C LEU A 179 27.38 -33.14 -56.25
N THR A 180 28.64 -33.13 -55.83
CA THR A 180 29.00 -33.69 -54.53
C THR A 180 28.58 -32.67 -53.48
N GLU A 181 27.42 -32.93 -52.87
CA GLU A 181 27.07 -32.43 -51.54
C GLU A 181 28.12 -32.96 -50.55
N GLU A 182 29.20 -32.22 -50.35
CA GLU A 182 29.95 -32.34 -49.11
C GLU A 182 29.18 -31.57 -48.05
N GLY A 183 28.28 -32.30 -47.38
CA GLY A 183 27.62 -31.87 -46.15
C GLY A 183 28.67 -31.57 -45.10
N ASN A 184 29.10 -30.31 -45.05
CA ASN A 184 29.74 -29.74 -43.88
C ASN A 184 28.60 -29.35 -42.93
N GLU A 185 28.02 -30.35 -42.25
CA GLU A 185 27.19 -30.10 -41.07
C GLU A 185 28.09 -29.44 -40.02
N GLN A 186 28.16 -28.10 -40.07
CA GLN A 186 28.58 -27.35 -38.90
C GLN A 186 27.51 -27.63 -37.84
N VAL A 187 27.85 -28.50 -36.90
CA VAL A 187 27.14 -28.63 -35.63
C VAL A 187 27.16 -27.23 -35.00
N ILE A 188 26.03 -26.53 -35.10
CA ILE A 188 25.82 -25.27 -34.41
C ILE A 188 25.69 -25.62 -32.93
N GLU A 189 26.80 -25.54 -32.21
CA GLU A 189 26.78 -25.64 -30.76
C GLU A 189 26.08 -24.37 -30.22
N PRO A 190 24.96 -24.50 -29.49
CA PRO A 190 24.22 -23.34 -29.03
C PRO A 190 25.11 -22.52 -28.07
N LEU A 191 25.08 -21.19 -28.23
CA LEU A 191 25.93 -20.26 -27.45
C LEU A 191 25.66 -20.31 -25.93
N TYR A 192 24.56 -20.96 -25.52
CA TYR A 192 24.18 -21.20 -24.13
C TYR A 192 23.53 -22.58 -24.01
N ASP A 193 23.73 -23.26 -22.88
CA ASP A 193 22.95 -24.45 -22.53
C ASP A 193 21.47 -24.07 -22.43
N ASP A 194 20.60 -24.76 -23.18
CA ASP A 194 19.16 -24.57 -23.06
C ASP A 194 18.72 -25.06 -21.68
N SER A 195 18.43 -24.10 -20.79
CA SER A 195 17.91 -24.35 -19.44
C SER A 195 16.64 -25.21 -19.41
N ASN A 196 15.95 -25.36 -20.55
CA ASN A 196 14.75 -26.17 -20.68
C ASN A 196 15.01 -27.61 -21.13
N LYS A 197 16.26 -27.95 -21.47
CA LYS A 197 16.63 -29.31 -21.93
C LYS A 197 16.45 -30.38 -20.86
N SER A 198 16.42 -30.00 -19.59
CA SER A 198 16.20 -30.90 -18.46
C SER A 198 14.76 -30.95 -17.95
N LEU A 199 13.84 -30.15 -18.50
CA LEU A 199 12.44 -30.19 -18.06
C LEU A 199 11.70 -31.33 -18.74
N THR A 200 11.01 -32.13 -17.93
CA THR A 200 10.09 -33.15 -18.41
C THR A 200 8.81 -32.51 -18.96
N THR A 201 8.12 -33.20 -19.88
CA THR A 201 6.87 -32.72 -20.50
C THR A 201 5.83 -32.28 -19.46
N ASP A 202 5.80 -32.93 -18.31
CA ASP A 202 4.85 -32.63 -17.23
C ASP A 202 5.19 -31.32 -16.51
N GLU A 203 6.48 -31.00 -16.36
CA GLU A 203 6.93 -29.74 -15.75
C GLU A 203 6.70 -28.55 -16.70
N ILE A 204 6.85 -28.76 -18.01
CA ILE A 204 6.53 -27.76 -19.04
C ILE A 204 5.03 -27.41 -18.99
N SER A 205 4.14 -28.41 -18.88
CA SER A 205 2.70 -28.18 -18.78
C SER A 205 2.31 -27.35 -17.55
N SER A 206 2.98 -27.55 -16.40
CA SER A 206 2.69 -26.80 -15.16
C SER A 206 3.05 -25.31 -15.24
N LEU A 207 4.04 -24.94 -16.07
CA LEU A 207 4.41 -23.55 -16.29
C LEU A 207 3.32 -22.79 -17.06
N PHE A 208 2.66 -23.43 -18.03
CA PHE A 208 1.56 -22.80 -18.78
C PHE A 208 0.28 -22.62 -17.95
N GLU A 209 0.02 -23.47 -16.96
CA GLU A 209 -1.08 -23.26 -16.01
C GLU A 209 -0.85 -22.07 -15.07
N THR A 210 0.42 -21.77 -14.77
CA THR A 210 0.80 -20.69 -13.83
C THR A 210 0.78 -19.30 -14.49
N TYR A 211 1.09 -19.21 -15.78
CA TYR A 211 1.08 -17.94 -16.54
C TYR A 211 -0.22 -17.70 -17.34
N GLY A 212 -1.17 -18.63 -17.29
CA GLY A 212 -2.44 -18.59 -18.03
C GLY A 212 -3.67 -18.12 -17.22
N LYS A 213 -3.48 -17.43 -16.09
CA LYS A 213 -4.56 -16.75 -15.34
C LYS A 213 -4.41 -15.25 -15.33
#